data_AF-A0A4Q3WGY1-F1
#
_entry.id   AF-A0A4Q3WGY1-F1
#
_cell.length_a   1.000
_cell.length_b   1.000
_cell.length_c   1.000
_cell.angle_alpha   90.00
_cell.angle_beta   90.00
_cell.angle_gamma   90.00
#
_symmetry.space_group_name_H-M   'P 1'
#
loop_
_entity.id
_entity.type
_entity.pdbx_description
1 polymer ?
#
loop_
_entity_poly.entity_id
_entity_poly.type
_entity_poly.pdbx_seq_one_letter_code
_entity_poly.pdbx_strand_id
1 'polypeptide(L)'
;MKTKLNHALFLLALMPLGTTCAWAQTDLINTGGTVSAQYTDSPAAEAIAKLVDNSTATKYLTFHNAGWVQYDVAQPYVVTKYALTSANDFPERDPKSWTLQGSNNGTSW
;
A
#
# COMPACT_ATOMS: atom_id res chain seq x y z
N MET A 1 56.31 -18.67 -0.73
CA MET A 1 55.48 -18.12 -1.83
C MET A 1 55.49 -16.60 -1.72
N LYS A 2 55.77 -15.89 -2.81
CA LYS A 2 55.79 -14.41 -2.88
C LYS A 2 54.51 -13.90 -3.55
N THR A 3 53.89 -12.87 -2.99
CA THR A 3 52.98 -11.91 -3.67
C THR A 3 52.86 -10.69 -2.74
N LYS A 4 53.61 -9.60 -2.98
CA LYS A 4 53.25 -8.36 -3.69
C LYS A 4 51.89 -7.73 -3.34
N LEU A 5 52.01 -6.51 -2.82
CA LEU A 5 51.04 -5.47 -2.42
C LEU A 5 50.24 -4.92 -3.61
N ASN A 6 49.02 -4.40 -3.38
CA ASN A 6 48.48 -3.25 -4.15
C ASN A 6 47.31 -2.53 -3.43
N HIS A 7 47.61 -1.30 -3.00
CA HIS A 7 46.80 -0.08 -2.86
C HIS A 7 45.26 -0.18 -2.97
N ALA A 8 44.57 0.03 -1.85
CA ALA A 8 43.22 0.59 -1.84
C ALA A 8 43.30 2.02 -1.28
N LEU A 9 43.15 2.98 -2.18
CA LEU A 9 43.01 4.40 -1.89
C LEU A 9 41.75 4.59 -1.02
N PHE A 10 41.91 4.95 0.25
CA PHE A 10 40.79 5.30 1.11
C PHE A 10 40.38 6.74 0.78
N LEU A 11 39.43 6.90 -0.14
CA LEU A 11 38.84 8.21 -0.41
C LEU A 11 37.97 8.57 0.80
N LEU A 12 38.37 9.62 1.52
CA LEU A 12 37.63 10.20 2.62
C LEU A 12 36.37 10.87 2.06
N ALA A 13 35.28 10.10 1.89
CA ALA A 13 33.97 10.68 1.69
C ALA A 13 33.48 11.21 3.04
N LEU A 14 33.57 12.53 3.19
CA LEU A 14 32.94 13.29 4.27
C LEU A 14 31.44 12.99 4.24
N MET A 15 30.97 12.05 5.06
CA MET A 15 29.54 11.84 5.25
C MET A 15 28.98 13.10 5.93
N PRO A 16 28.02 13.82 5.31
CA PRO A 16 27.29 14.84 6.05
C PRO A 16 26.50 14.13 7.17
N LEU A 17 26.67 14.64 8.39
CA LEU A 17 25.85 14.33 9.56
C LEU A 17 24.37 14.52 9.19
N GLY A 18 23.68 13.41 8.93
CA GLY A 18 22.29 13.44 8.50
C GLY A 18 21.73 12.10 8.04
N THR A 19 22.26 10.98 8.52
CA THR A 19 21.60 9.68 8.36
C THR A 19 20.54 9.52 9.44
N THR A 20 19.31 9.96 9.16
CA THR A 20 18.17 9.30 9.81
C THR A 20 18.04 7.92 9.17
N CYS A 21 18.47 6.89 9.90
CA CYS A 21 18.07 5.52 9.60
C CYS A 21 16.59 5.41 9.98
N ALA A 22 15.70 5.91 9.14
CA ALA A 22 14.28 5.65 9.24
C ALA A 22 13.91 4.76 8.07
N TRP A 23 13.92 3.44 8.29
CA TRP A 23 13.10 2.53 7.51
C TRP A 23 11.63 2.78 7.89
N ALA A 24 11.13 3.98 7.57
CA ALA A 24 9.71 4.26 7.66
C ALA A 24 9.06 3.40 6.58
N GLN A 25 8.17 2.50 7.00
CA GLN A 25 7.33 1.77 6.08
C GLN A 25 6.48 2.81 5.32
N THR A 26 6.66 2.89 4.00
CA THR A 26 5.84 3.77 3.16
C THR A 26 4.40 3.28 3.19
N ASP A 27 3.49 4.15 3.56
CA ASP A 27 2.07 3.89 3.44
C ASP A 27 1.62 4.19 2.00
N LEU A 28 1.27 3.12 1.27
CA LEU A 28 1.00 3.19 -0.16
C LEU A 28 -0.28 3.98 -0.47
N ILE A 29 -1.25 4.05 0.45
CA ILE A 29 -2.47 4.82 0.17
C ILE A 29 -2.23 6.34 0.15
N ASN A 30 -1.08 6.77 0.66
CA ASN A 30 -0.64 8.17 0.72
C ASN A 30 0.35 8.56 -0.40
N THR A 31 0.62 7.66 -1.36
CA THR A 31 1.55 7.94 -2.48
C THR A 31 0.87 8.47 -3.74
N GLY A 32 -0.41 8.87 -3.66
CA GLY A 32 -1.16 9.44 -4.78
C GLY A 32 -1.64 8.41 -5.81
N GLY A 33 -1.85 7.16 -5.39
CA GLY A 33 -2.48 6.14 -6.22
C GLY A 33 -3.98 6.37 -6.41
N THR A 34 -4.59 5.55 -7.25
CA THR A 34 -6.03 5.59 -7.54
C THR A 34 -6.72 4.36 -6.97
N VAL A 35 -7.88 4.57 -6.34
CA VAL A 35 -8.72 3.47 -5.83
C VAL A 35 -9.91 3.25 -6.75
N SER A 36 -10.23 1.99 -7.03
CA SER A 36 -11.40 1.59 -7.81
C SER A 36 -12.04 0.33 -7.23
N ALA A 37 -13.29 0.07 -7.63
CA ALA A 37 -14.04 -1.10 -7.22
C ALA A 37 -14.81 -1.66 -8.41
N GLN A 38 -15.15 -2.95 -8.34
CA GLN A 38 -15.95 -3.63 -9.35
C GLN A 38 -17.31 -2.95 -9.58
N TYR A 39 -17.91 -2.44 -8.50
CA TYR A 39 -19.23 -1.83 -8.49
C TYR A 39 -19.15 -0.37 -8.02
N THR A 40 -19.91 0.50 -8.69
CA THR A 40 -19.89 1.96 -8.50
C THR A 40 -21.25 2.51 -8.05
N ASP A 41 -22.15 1.64 -7.58
CA ASP A 41 -23.50 1.93 -7.11
C ASP A 41 -23.58 2.27 -5.61
N SER A 42 -22.43 2.47 -4.96
CA SER A 42 -22.35 2.93 -3.57
C SER A 42 -22.97 4.32 -3.38
N PRO A 43 -23.60 4.61 -2.22
CA PRO A 43 -23.97 5.97 -1.85
C PRO A 43 -22.77 6.93 -1.91
N ALA A 44 -22.99 8.17 -2.34
CA ALA A 44 -21.92 9.15 -2.54
C ALA A 44 -21.09 9.44 -1.27
N ALA A 45 -21.73 9.43 -0.10
CA ALA A 45 -21.06 9.65 1.19
C ALA A 45 -20.21 8.47 1.66
N GLU A 46 -20.41 7.29 1.06
CA GLU A 46 -19.77 6.02 1.42
C GLU A 46 -19.07 5.40 0.19
N ALA A 47 -18.72 6.20 -0.80
CA ALA A 47 -18.08 5.76 -2.03
C ALA A 47 -16.65 5.24 -1.79
N ILE A 48 -16.08 4.56 -2.80
CA ILE A 48 -14.80 3.85 -2.70
C ILE A 48 -13.62 4.68 -2.15
N ALA A 49 -13.62 6.00 -2.36
CA ALA A 49 -12.60 6.89 -1.81
C ALA A 49 -12.51 6.83 -0.27
N LYS A 50 -13.61 6.48 0.42
CA LYS A 50 -13.65 6.31 1.88
C LYS A 50 -12.88 5.09 2.38
N LEU A 51 -12.50 4.16 1.49
CA LEU A 51 -11.68 3.01 1.87
C LEU A 51 -10.23 3.39 2.14
N VAL A 52 -9.75 4.51 1.57
CA VAL A 52 -8.33 4.90 1.56
C VAL A 52 -8.12 6.34 2.05
N ASP A 53 -9.07 6.89 2.82
CA ASP A 53 -9.02 8.29 3.31
C ASP A 53 -8.35 8.45 4.69
N ASN A 54 -7.69 7.40 5.20
CA ASN A 54 -7.06 7.34 6.53
C ASN A 54 -8.01 7.61 7.72
N SER A 55 -9.31 7.41 7.57
CA SER A 55 -10.29 7.63 8.63
C SER A 55 -11.10 6.37 8.92
N THR A 56 -11.10 5.95 10.19
CA THR A 56 -11.97 4.86 10.68
C THR A 56 -13.40 5.32 10.96
N ALA A 57 -13.68 6.62 10.79
CA ALA A 57 -15.01 7.21 10.98
C ALA A 57 -15.85 7.22 9.70
N THR A 58 -15.22 6.99 8.55
CA THR A 58 -15.81 6.89 7.22
C THR A 58 -15.64 5.48 6.69
N LYS A 59 -16.48 5.08 5.73
CA LYS A 59 -16.49 3.71 5.21
C LYS A 59 -16.91 3.64 3.76
N TYR A 60 -16.44 2.59 3.08
CA TYR A 60 -16.97 2.18 1.78
C TYR A 60 -18.14 1.19 2.00
N LEU A 61 -19.26 1.41 1.31
CA LEU A 61 -20.40 0.49 1.30
C LEU A 61 -20.59 -0.12 -0.09
N THR A 62 -20.79 -1.44 -0.15
CA THR A 62 -21.28 -2.12 -1.35
C THR A 62 -22.58 -2.85 -1.04
N PHE A 63 -23.50 -2.88 -2.00
CA PHE A 63 -24.74 -3.66 -1.90
C PHE A 63 -24.55 -5.10 -2.41
N HIS A 64 -23.36 -5.43 -2.90
CA HIS A 64 -23.02 -6.75 -3.44
C HIS A 64 -22.36 -7.61 -2.37
N ASN A 65 -22.62 -8.91 -2.39
CA ASN A 65 -22.09 -9.86 -1.40
C ASN A 65 -20.63 -10.31 -1.68
N ALA A 66 -20.10 -9.98 -2.85
CA ALA A 66 -18.73 -10.23 -3.25
C ALA A 66 -18.31 -9.20 -4.31
N GLY A 67 -17.01 -8.96 -4.42
CA GLY A 67 -16.44 -8.12 -5.46
C GLY A 67 -14.97 -7.83 -5.19
N TRP A 68 -14.32 -7.11 -6.11
CA TRP A 68 -12.95 -6.66 -5.93
C TRP A 68 -12.87 -5.15 -5.68
N VAL A 69 -11.83 -4.76 -4.95
CA VAL A 69 -11.33 -3.39 -4.84
C VAL A 69 -9.86 -3.39 -5.26
N GLN A 70 -9.42 -2.31 -5.90
CA GLN A 70 -8.06 -2.18 -6.39
C GLN A 70 -7.50 -0.82 -6.00
N TYR A 71 -6.23 -0.81 -5.58
CA TYR A 71 -5.44 0.41 -5.42
C TYR A 71 -4.27 0.35 -6.39
N ASP A 72 -4.26 1.27 -7.36
CA ASP A 72 -3.22 1.38 -8.38
C ASP A 72 -2.20 2.46 -7.99
N VAL A 73 -0.93 2.09 -8.01
CA VAL A 73 0.20 2.91 -7.56
C VAL A 73 1.03 3.34 -8.76
N ALA A 74 1.55 4.56 -8.74
CA ALA A 74 2.29 5.11 -9.86
C ALA A 74 3.62 4.40 -10.15
N GLN A 75 4.16 3.65 -9.19
CA GLN A 75 5.44 2.94 -9.30
C GLN A 75 5.35 1.57 -8.59
N PRO A 76 6.19 0.59 -8.94
CA PRO A 76 6.21 -0.71 -8.28
C PRO A 76 6.66 -0.64 -6.82
N TYR A 77 5.97 -1.36 -5.92
CA TYR A 77 6.32 -1.49 -4.51
C TYR A 77 6.34 -2.96 -4.07
N VAL A 78 7.19 -3.28 -3.09
CA VAL A 78 7.11 -4.55 -2.36
C VAL A 78 6.16 -4.37 -1.18
N VAL A 79 4.97 -4.96 -1.28
CA VAL A 79 3.97 -4.94 -0.20
C VAL A 79 4.36 -5.96 0.87
N THR A 80 4.61 -5.49 2.10
CA THR A 80 4.99 -6.37 3.23
C THR A 80 3.91 -6.47 4.31
N LYS A 81 2.94 -5.55 4.31
CA LYS A 81 1.82 -5.52 5.25
C LYS A 81 0.60 -4.88 4.60
N TYR A 82 -0.58 -5.21 5.11
CA TYR A 82 -1.82 -4.52 4.85
C TYR A 82 -2.65 -4.47 6.13
N ALA A 83 -3.60 -3.55 6.19
CA ALA A 83 -4.61 -3.49 7.24
C ALA A 83 -5.96 -3.20 6.60
N LEU A 84 -7.01 -3.77 7.18
CA LEU A 84 -8.40 -3.52 6.83
C LEU A 84 -9.18 -3.30 8.13
N THR A 85 -10.01 -2.26 8.18
CA THR A 85 -10.85 -1.96 9.33
C THR A 85 -12.30 -2.18 8.93
N SER A 86 -13.08 -2.83 9.79
CA SER A 86 -14.52 -3.00 9.60
C SER A 86 -15.28 -1.68 9.74
N ALA A 87 -16.52 -1.69 9.27
CA ALA A 87 -17.42 -0.56 9.43
C ALA A 87 -17.86 -0.40 10.90
N ASN A 88 -18.33 0.80 11.24
CA ASN A 88 -18.72 1.17 12.60
C ASN A 88 -20.22 1.08 12.89
N ASP A 89 -21.00 0.34 12.09
CA ASP A 89 -22.47 0.37 12.16
C ASP A 89 -23.18 -0.99 12.17
N PHE A 90 -22.82 -1.94 11.28
CA PHE A 90 -23.46 -3.25 11.19
C PHE A 90 -22.43 -4.38 10.98
N PRO A 91 -21.99 -5.04 12.08
CA PRO A 91 -20.96 -6.08 12.02
C PRO A 91 -21.27 -7.24 11.08
N GLU A 92 -22.55 -7.56 10.85
CA GLU A 92 -22.95 -8.64 9.95
C GLU A 92 -22.54 -8.42 8.49
N ARG A 93 -22.25 -7.16 8.11
CA ARG A 93 -21.81 -6.77 6.77
C ARG A 93 -20.29 -6.73 6.62
N ASP A 94 -19.54 -6.99 7.69
CA ASP A 94 -18.08 -6.95 7.63
C ASP A 94 -17.55 -8.02 6.66
N PRO A 95 -16.51 -7.70 5.86
CA PRO A 95 -15.86 -8.69 5.02
C PRO A 95 -15.37 -9.88 5.85
N LYS A 96 -15.71 -11.10 5.41
CA LYS A 96 -15.40 -12.33 6.16
C LYS A 96 -14.21 -13.10 5.59
N SER A 97 -13.93 -12.92 4.31
CA SER A 97 -12.88 -13.63 3.59
C SER A 97 -12.49 -12.85 2.34
N TRP A 98 -11.19 -12.80 2.04
CA TRP A 98 -10.66 -12.17 0.84
C TRP A 98 -9.30 -12.77 0.49
N THR A 99 -8.89 -12.57 -0.77
CA THR A 99 -7.54 -12.84 -1.24
C THR A 99 -6.86 -11.51 -1.51
N LEU A 100 -5.66 -11.31 -0.96
CA LEU A 100 -4.82 -10.17 -1.32
C LEU A 100 -3.91 -10.57 -2.48
N GLN A 101 -3.97 -9.80 -3.57
CA GLN A 101 -3.17 -10.02 -4.77
C GLN A 101 -2.39 -8.75 -5.13
N GLY A 102 -1.33 -8.91 -5.93
CA GLY A 102 -0.54 -7.81 -6.46
C GLY A 102 -0.19 -8.07 -7.92
N SER A 103 -0.23 -7.02 -8.74
CA SER A 103 0.03 -7.10 -10.17
C SER A 103 0.96 -5.99 -10.63
N ASN A 104 1.84 -6.31 -11.57
CA ASN A 104 2.66 -5.32 -12.29
C ASN A 104 2.04 -4.91 -13.64
N ASN A 105 0.91 -5.50 -14.05
CA ASN A 105 0.34 -5.31 -15.38
C ASN A 105 -1.20 -5.20 -15.41
N GLY A 106 -1.88 -5.31 -14.27
CA GLY A 106 -3.34 -5.20 -14.13
C GLY A 106 -4.15 -6.34 -14.77
N THR A 107 -3.50 -7.34 -15.36
CA THR A 107 -4.17 -8.45 -16.09
C THR A 107 -3.77 -9.82 -15.56
N SER A 108 -2.60 -9.94 -14.94
CA SER A 108 -2.09 -11.13 -14.25
C SER A 108 -1.96 -10.82 -12.77
N TRP A 109 -2.47 -11.70 -11.90
CA TRP A 109 -2.70 -11.43 -10.47
C TRP A 109 -2.23 -12.57 -9.58
#